data_AF-A0A7R9S242-F1
#
_entry.id   AF-A0A7R9S242-F1
#
_cell.length_a   1.000
_cell.length_b   1.000
_cell.length_c   1.000
_cell.angle_alpha   90.00
_cell.angle_beta   90.00
_cell.angle_gamma   90.00
#
_symmetry.space_group_name_H-M   'P 1'
#
loop_
_entity.id
_entity.type
_entity.pdbx_description
1 polymer ?
#
loop_
_entity_poly.entity_id
_entity_poly.type
_entity_poly.pdbx_seq_one_letter_code
_entity_poly.pdbx_strand_id
1 'polypeptide(L)'
;LNTEIRVAKNRFTEKLKVQLSSNNSSSIWKAIQDMTNFKKPASIADANLALTEELNNFYCRFDKKPFTPLPHFSPKGTTSFQETIITPPDPHSSLTINVEDTYHLFQKQKIRKAPGPDGVFLPVLKGTGK
;
A
#
# COMPACT_ATOMS: atom_id res chain seq x y z
N LEU A 1 5.04 43.63 -22.04
CA LEU A 1 4.35 43.30 -20.78
C LEU A 1 3.32 42.15 -20.87
N ASN A 2 2.11 42.33 -21.44
CA ASN A 2 1.09 41.26 -21.45
C ASN A 2 1.49 40.02 -22.27
N THR A 3 2.22 40.23 -23.37
CA THR A 3 2.73 39.16 -24.23
C THR A 3 3.83 38.34 -23.55
N GLU A 4 4.77 39.01 -22.87
CA GLU A 4 5.87 38.37 -22.14
C GLU A 4 5.38 37.55 -20.95
N ILE A 5 4.40 38.06 -20.19
CA ILE A 5 3.77 37.32 -19.09
C ILE A 5 3.11 36.04 -19.62
N ARG A 6 2.41 36.13 -20.75
CA ARG A 6 1.79 34.97 -21.40
C ARG A 6 2.83 33.94 -21.84
N VAL A 7 3.95 34.39 -22.44
CA VAL A 7 5.07 33.51 -22.83
C VAL A 7 5.67 32.81 -21.61
N ALA A 8 5.90 33.55 -20.52
CA ALA A 8 6.42 32.98 -19.27
C ALA A 8 5.47 31.93 -18.67
N LYS A 9 4.17 32.21 -18.63
CA LYS A 9 3.16 31.25 -18.17
C LYS A 9 3.14 29.98 -19.03
N ASN A 10 3.16 30.11 -20.35
CA ASN A 10 3.20 28.94 -21.24
C ASN A 10 4.47 28.11 -21.02
N ARG A 11 5.63 28.75 -20.88
CA ARG A 11 6.90 28.06 -20.62
C ARG A 11 6.86 27.27 -19.32
N PHE A 12 6.25 27.82 -18.27
CA PHE A 12 6.07 27.14 -17.00
C PHE A 12 5.12 25.95 -17.12
N THR A 13 3.99 26.12 -17.79
CA THR A 13 3.03 25.03 -18.04
C THR A 13 3.65 23.87 -18.81
N GLU A 14 4.44 24.16 -19.86
CA GLU A 14 5.12 23.10 -20.62
C GLU A 14 6.14 22.34 -19.77
N LYS A 15 6.88 23.03 -18.89
CA LYS A 15 7.76 22.36 -17.92
C LYS A 15 7.00 21.41 -16.99
N LEU A 16 5.85 21.83 -16.47
CA LEU A 16 5.02 20.98 -15.60
C LEU A 16 4.50 19.76 -16.34
N LYS A 17 4.04 19.90 -17.59
CA LYS A 17 3.61 18.77 -18.41
C LYS A 17 4.72 17.75 -18.57
N VAL A 18 5.94 18.19 -18.90
CA VAL A 18 7.09 17.28 -19.06
C VAL A 18 7.40 16.53 -17.76
N GLN A 19 7.37 17.20 -16.61
CA GLN A 19 7.63 16.54 -15.32
C GLN A 19 6.52 15.55 -14.94
N LEU A 20 5.25 15.88 -15.21
CA LEU A 20 4.10 15.02 -14.92
C LEU A 20 3.98 13.82 -15.87
N SER A 21 4.41 13.98 -17.13
CA SER A 21 4.45 12.89 -18.11
C SER A 21 5.69 12.00 -17.98
N SER A 22 6.62 12.32 -17.10
CA SER A 22 7.81 11.50 -16.86
C SER A 22 7.46 10.23 -16.08
N ASN A 23 8.08 9.08 -16.41
CA ASN A 23 7.96 7.85 -15.63
C ASN A 23 8.78 7.88 -14.32
N ASN A 24 9.03 9.07 -13.78
CA ASN A 24 9.88 9.29 -12.61
C ASN A 24 9.04 9.91 -11.49
N SER A 25 8.74 9.11 -10.47
CA SER A 25 7.92 9.51 -9.33
C SER A 25 8.49 10.72 -8.57
N SER A 26 9.82 10.87 -8.52
CA SER A 26 10.46 12.01 -7.88
C SER A 26 10.20 13.31 -8.63
N SER A 27 10.20 13.26 -9.97
CA SER A 27 9.91 14.41 -10.84
C SER A 27 8.44 14.81 -10.77
N ILE A 28 7.52 13.84 -10.75
CA ILE A 28 6.08 14.08 -10.51
C ILE A 28 5.89 14.73 -9.13
N TRP A 29 6.53 14.20 -8.09
CA TRP A 29 6.40 14.74 -6.73
C TRP A 29 6.96 16.15 -6.62
N LYS A 30 8.07 16.46 -7.31
CA LYS A 30 8.59 17.82 -7.42
C LYS A 30 7.63 18.77 -8.12
N ALA A 31 7.02 18.35 -9.24
CA ALA A 31 6.02 19.16 -9.92
C ALA A 31 4.80 19.46 -9.03
N ILE A 32 4.31 18.47 -8.29
CA ILE A 32 3.20 18.64 -7.32
C ILE A 32 3.62 19.60 -6.20
N GLN A 33 4.84 19.47 -5.69
CA GLN A 33 5.37 20.35 -4.65
C GLN A 33 5.45 21.81 -5.14
N ASP A 34 5.93 22.03 -6.36
CA ASP A 34 6.06 23.35 -6.99
C ASP A 34 4.68 23.98 -7.24
N MET A 35 3.68 23.20 -7.65
CA MET A 35 2.30 23.67 -7.85
C MET A 35 1.63 24.08 -6.54
N THR A 36 1.87 23.32 -5.47
CA THR A 36 1.17 23.50 -4.18
C THR A 36 1.93 24.43 -3.23
N ASN A 37 3.15 24.85 -3.58
CA ASN A 37 4.10 25.48 -2.66
C ASN A 37 4.29 24.67 -1.36
N PHE A 38 4.09 23.35 -1.42
CA PHE A 38 4.20 22.50 -0.25
C PHE A 38 5.65 22.52 0.25
N LYS A 39 5.83 22.87 1.52
CA LYS A 39 7.10 22.78 2.22
C LYS A 39 6.94 21.69 3.26
N LYS A 40 7.80 20.67 3.21
CA LYS A 40 7.85 19.66 4.26
C LYS A 40 7.98 20.41 5.60
N PRO A 41 7.03 20.27 6.52
CA PRO A 41 7.18 20.87 7.84
C PRO A 41 8.47 20.36 8.46
N ALA A 42 9.13 21.21 9.26
CA ALA A 42 10.27 20.77 10.05
C ALA A 42 9.92 19.47 10.77
N SER A 43 10.85 18.52 10.75
CA SER A 43 10.70 17.17 11.29
C SER A 43 10.05 17.20 12.68
N ILE A 44 8.75 16.90 12.77
CA ILE A 44 8.09 16.57 14.04
C ILE A 44 8.63 15.22 14.57
N ALA A 45 9.32 14.45 13.73
CA ALA A 45 9.89 13.16 14.09
C ALA A 45 10.92 13.27 15.22
N ASP A 46 11.66 14.38 15.31
CA ASP A 46 12.61 14.59 16.41
C ASP A 46 11.93 15.05 17.70
N ALA A 47 10.77 15.73 17.59
CA ALA A 47 10.06 16.25 18.76
C ALA A 47 9.47 15.14 19.65
N ASN A 48 9.25 13.93 19.09
CA ASN A 48 8.56 12.83 19.77
C ASN A 48 9.21 11.46 19.47
N LEU A 49 10.54 11.42 19.37
CA LEU A 49 11.28 10.17 19.18
C LEU A 49 10.92 9.14 20.27
N ALA A 50 10.90 9.57 21.53
CA ALA A 50 10.55 8.72 22.68
C ALA A 50 9.13 8.12 22.58
N LEU A 51 8.15 8.92 22.16
CA LEU A 51 6.77 8.44 21.94
C LEU A 51 6.71 7.43 20.80
N THR A 52 7.48 7.67 19.72
CA THR A 52 7.53 6.76 18.58
C THR A 52 8.12 5.41 18.98
N GLU A 53 9.20 5.42 19.79
CA GLU A 53 9.78 4.21 20.36
C GLU A 53 8.82 3.48 21.31
N GLU A 54 8.07 4.21 22.14
CA GLU A 54 7.04 3.64 23.02
C GLU A 54 5.95 2.93 22.20
N LEU A 55 5.42 3.59 21.15
CA LEU A 55 4.40 3.01 20.27
C LEU A 55 4.93 1.78 19.53
N ASN A 56 6.15 1.86 18.99
CA ASN A 56 6.79 0.71 18.33
C ASN A 56 6.91 -0.47 19.30
N ASN A 57 7.32 -0.22 20.55
CA ASN A 57 7.39 -1.27 21.57
C ASN A 57 6.00 -1.83 21.96
N PHE A 58 4.98 -0.97 22.03
CA PHE A 58 3.62 -1.37 22.35
C PHE A 58 3.00 -2.27 21.27
N TYR A 59 3.22 -1.96 19.99
CA TYR A 59 2.67 -2.74 18.89
C TYR A 59 3.51 -4.00 18.59
N CYS A 60 4.84 -3.93 18.62
CA CYS A 60 5.71 -5.09 18.36
C CYS A 60 5.80 -6.09 19.52
N ARG A 61 5.13 -5.88 20.67
CA ARG A 61 5.19 -6.82 21.80
C ARG A 61 4.63 -8.22 21.48
N PHE A 62 3.81 -8.33 20.44
CA PHE A 62 3.27 -9.60 19.99
C PHE A 62 4.28 -10.38 19.13
N ASP A 63 5.18 -9.67 18.43
CA ASP A 63 6.18 -10.26 17.52
C ASP A 63 7.43 -10.77 18.27
N LYS A 64 7.64 -10.35 19.54
CA LYS A 64 8.84 -10.67 20.33
C LYS A 64 8.77 -12.02 21.07
N LYS A 65 7.70 -12.78 20.93
CA LYS A 65 7.59 -14.10 21.58
C LYS A 65 8.15 -15.15 20.62
N PRO A 66 9.17 -15.96 21.01
CA PRO A 66 9.37 -17.21 20.32
C PRO A 66 8.08 -18.01 20.48
N PHE A 67 7.47 -18.38 19.36
CA PHE A 67 6.32 -19.25 19.32
C PHE A 67 6.68 -20.55 20.05
N THR A 68 6.27 -20.69 21.31
CA THR A 68 6.29 -21.99 21.98
C THR A 68 5.21 -22.80 21.27
N PRO A 69 5.54 -23.88 20.53
CA PRO A 69 4.51 -24.67 19.87
C PRO A 69 3.61 -25.27 20.95
N LEU A 70 2.35 -24.82 21.00
CA LEU A 70 1.33 -25.50 21.79
C LEU A 70 1.29 -26.97 21.34
N PRO A 71 1.16 -27.94 22.25
CA PRO A 71 1.11 -29.35 21.89
C PRO A 71 -0.09 -29.62 20.98
N HIS A 72 0.22 -29.79 19.70
CA HIS A 72 -0.40 -30.66 18.72
C HIS A 72 -1.88 -31.04 18.96
N PHE A 73 -2.80 -30.15 18.58
CA PHE A 73 -4.14 -30.56 18.16
C PHE A 73 -4.16 -30.67 16.63
N SER A 74 -4.32 -31.90 16.15
CA SER A 74 -4.38 -32.30 14.73
C SER A 74 -5.46 -31.56 13.92
N PRO A 75 -5.34 -31.52 12.57
CA PRO A 75 -5.74 -30.39 11.75
C PRO A 75 -7.13 -30.54 11.13
N LYS A 76 -8.02 -29.58 11.37
CA LYS A 76 -9.12 -29.23 10.44
C LYS A 76 -9.41 -27.73 10.54
N GLY A 77 -8.80 -26.95 9.67
CA GLY A 77 -9.03 -25.51 9.53
C GLY A 77 -7.74 -24.75 9.28
N THR A 78 -7.22 -24.81 8.06
CA THR A 78 -6.08 -24.00 7.63
C THR A 78 -6.48 -22.53 7.60
N THR A 79 -6.27 -21.85 8.72
CA THR A 79 -5.94 -20.41 8.73
C THR A 79 -4.50 -20.36 9.24
N SER A 80 -3.57 -20.63 8.33
CA SER A 80 -2.17 -20.27 8.57
C SER A 80 -2.13 -18.75 8.46
N PHE A 81 -2.16 -18.07 9.59
CA PHE A 81 -1.61 -16.73 9.68
C PHE A 81 -0.10 -16.92 9.48
N GLN A 82 0.35 -16.81 8.24
CA GLN A 82 1.77 -16.69 7.96
C GLN A 82 2.20 -15.32 8.46
N GLU A 83 2.93 -15.37 9.55
CA GLU A 83 3.60 -14.31 10.25
C GLU A 83 4.58 -13.62 9.28
N THR A 84 4.36 -12.33 8.97
CA THR A 84 5.41 -11.47 8.39
C THR A 84 6.46 -11.23 9.47
N ILE A 85 7.35 -12.20 9.63
CA ILE A 85 8.62 -12.03 10.32
C ILE A 85 9.39 -10.96 9.53
N ILE A 86 9.84 -9.90 10.22
CA ILE A 86 10.76 -8.90 9.68
C ILE A 86 12.14 -9.57 9.52
N THR A 87 12.24 -10.46 8.54
CA THR A 87 13.50 -10.93 7.97
C THR A 87 13.82 -9.97 6.82
N PRO A 88 15.08 -9.58 6.58
CA PRO A 88 15.43 -8.85 5.35
C PRO A 88 14.79 -9.58 4.16
N PRO A 89 14.10 -8.88 3.24
CA PRO A 89 13.41 -9.53 2.14
C PRO A 89 14.42 -10.40 1.40
N ASP A 90 14.12 -11.70 1.32
CA ASP A 90 14.81 -12.59 0.42
C ASP A 90 14.74 -11.95 -0.98
N PRO A 91 15.87 -11.64 -1.65
CA PRO A 91 15.87 -11.03 -2.97
C PRO A 91 15.16 -11.89 -4.04
N HIS A 92 14.76 -13.12 -3.70
CA HIS A 92 14.06 -14.03 -4.60
C HIS A 92 12.59 -14.32 -4.27
N SER A 93 12.01 -13.75 -3.20
CA SER A 93 10.58 -13.93 -2.93
C SER A 93 9.73 -12.98 -3.79
N SER A 94 9.78 -13.15 -5.11
CA SER A 94 8.83 -12.51 -6.02
C SER A 94 7.45 -13.12 -5.79
N LEU A 95 6.58 -12.42 -5.05
CA LEU A 95 5.17 -12.77 -4.93
C LEU A 95 4.55 -12.73 -6.32
N THR A 96 4.46 -13.89 -6.96
CA THR A 96 3.90 -14.03 -8.30
C THR A 96 2.42 -14.30 -8.17
N ILE A 97 1.59 -13.31 -8.52
CA ILE A 97 0.14 -13.47 -8.54
C ILE A 97 -0.22 -14.13 -9.87
N ASN A 98 -0.67 -15.39 -9.82
CA ASN A 98 -1.18 -16.09 -10.98
C ASN A 98 -2.71 -15.90 -11.09
N VAL A 99 -3.19 -15.58 -12.28
CA VAL A 99 -4.62 -15.43 -12.60
C VAL A 99 -5.41 -16.69 -12.22
N GLU A 100 -4.85 -17.87 -12.45
CA GLU A 100 -5.53 -19.14 -12.18
C GLU A 100 -5.78 -19.37 -10.68
N ASP A 101 -4.83 -18.96 -9.84
CA ASP A 101 -4.97 -19.05 -8.38
C ASP A 101 -6.04 -18.08 -7.87
N THR A 102 -6.13 -16.88 -8.47
CA THR A 102 -7.18 -15.93 -8.13
C THR A 102 -8.56 -16.46 -8.51
N TYR A 103 -8.70 -17.09 -9.68
CA TYR A 103 -9.95 -17.68 -10.15
C TYR A 103 -10.43 -18.78 -9.20
N HIS A 104 -9.54 -19.71 -8.83
CA HIS A 104 -9.85 -20.76 -7.87
C HIS A 104 -10.26 -20.21 -6.50
N LEU A 105 -9.62 -19.12 -6.04
CA LEU A 105 -9.95 -18.48 -4.77
C LEU A 105 -11.36 -17.85 -4.81
N PHE A 106 -11.71 -17.16 -5.89
CA PHE A 106 -13.05 -16.60 -6.08
C PHE A 106 -14.13 -17.68 -6.20
N GLN A 107 -13.82 -18.83 -6.80
CA GLN A 107 -14.78 -19.94 -6.90
C GLN A 107 -15.09 -20.60 -5.55
N LYS A 108 -14.15 -20.55 -4.59
CA LYS A 108 -14.34 -21.09 -3.23
C LYS A 108 -15.19 -20.19 -2.33
N GLN A 109 -15.48 -18.95 -2.73
CA GLN A 109 -16.29 -18.00 -1.95
C GLN A 109 -17.77 -18.44 -1.88
N LYS A 110 -18.35 -18.43 -0.67
CA LYS A 110 -19.73 -18.84 -0.44
C LYS A 110 -20.72 -17.72 -0.77
N ILE A 111 -21.43 -17.83 -1.88
CA ILE A 111 -22.41 -16.83 -2.37
C ILE A 111 -23.54 -16.45 -1.37
N ARG A 112 -23.79 -17.27 -0.35
CA ARG A 112 -24.85 -17.06 0.67
C ARG A 112 -24.37 -16.33 1.93
N LYS A 113 -23.23 -15.65 1.86
CA LYS A 113 -22.71 -14.83 2.97
C LYS A 113 -23.32 -13.43 2.92
N ALA A 114 -23.50 -12.84 4.09
CA ALA A 114 -23.94 -11.45 4.21
C ALA A 114 -22.89 -10.50 3.61
N PRO A 115 -23.29 -9.34 3.08
CA PRO A 115 -22.37 -8.31 2.61
C PRO A 115 -21.37 -7.88 3.67
N GLY A 116 -20.20 -7.45 3.20
CA GLY A 116 -19.27 -6.70 4.03
C GLY A 116 -19.85 -5.34 4.42
N PRO A 117 -19.16 -4.60 5.30
CA PRO A 117 -19.55 -3.23 5.69
C PRO A 117 -19.55 -2.24 4.51
N ASP A 118 -18.91 -2.61 3.39
CA ASP A 118 -18.92 -1.91 2.11
C ASP A 118 -20.19 -2.18 1.28
N GLY A 119 -21.08 -3.09 1.73
CA GLY A 119 -22.32 -3.44 1.03
C GLY A 119 -22.11 -4.26 -0.24
N VAL A 120 -20.90 -4.76 -0.49
CA VAL A 120 -20.59 -5.52 -1.71
C VAL A 120 -21.03 -6.97 -1.55
N PHE A 121 -21.83 -7.45 -2.51
CA PHE A 121 -22.31 -8.84 -2.55
C PHE A 121 -21.44 -9.67 -3.51
N LEU A 122 -21.17 -10.92 -3.13
CA LEU A 122 -20.38 -11.87 -3.94
C LEU A 122 -20.87 -12.11 -5.38
N PRO A 123 -22.18 -12.04 -5.72
CA PRO A 123 -22.63 -12.16 -7.11
C PRO A 123 -22.09 -11.06 -8.04
N VAL A 124 -21.73 -9.89 -7.50
CA VAL A 124 -21.12 -8.79 -8.29
C VAL A 124 -19.68 -9.12 -8.67
N LEU A 125 -18.97 -9.93 -7.87
CA LEU A 125 -17.58 -10.33 -8.12
C LEU A 125 -17.44 -11.42 -9.20
N LYS A 126 -18.53 -12.09 -9.60
CA LYS A 126 -18.54 -13.11 -10.66
C LYS A 126 -18.83 -12.55 -12.06
N GLY A 127 -18.99 -11.23 -12.19
CA GLY A 127 -19.25 -10.58 -13.48
C GLY A 127 -17.96 -10.27 -14.24
N THR A 128 -17.95 -10.63 -15.53
CA THR A 128 -16.96 -10.35 -16.59
C THR A 128 -15.80 -11.36 -16.76
N GLY A 129 -16.14 -12.50 -17.33
CA GLY A 129 -15.22 -13.39 -18.06
C GLY A 129 -15.97 -13.98 -19.25
N LYS A 130 -16.10 -13.20 -20.32
CA LYS A 130 -16.42 -13.66 -21.69
C LYS A 130 -15.47 -12.95 -22.63
#